data_AF-A0A2G1X439-F1
#
_entry.id   AF-A0A2G1X439-F1
#
_cell.length_a   1.000
_cell.length_b   1.000
_cell.length_c   1.000
_cell.angle_alpha   90.00
_cell.angle_beta   90.00
_cell.angle_gamma   90.00
#
_symmetry.space_group_name_H-M   'P 1'
#
loop_
_entity.id
_entity.type
_entity.pdbx_description
1 polymer ?
#
loop_
_entity_poly.entity_id
_entity_poly.type
_entity_poly.pdbx_seq_one_letter_code
_entity_poly.pdbx_strand_id
1 'polypeptide(L)'
;MRIENSFIPVEGVGETTERRLGERGVTRWEEFDPAVDVAGGGSTTADRIESFIAEALARLDDGDSAYFDRVFPSGERWRLYENFREETCFFDIETTGLDERRDRVTTVSFHQGGETTTLVEPGRLDV
;
A
#
# COMPACT_ATOMS: atom_id res chain seq x y z
N MET A 1 -8.12 -5.00 0.98
CA MET A 1 -7.41 -5.40 -0.25
C MET A 1 -5.99 -5.71 0.17
N ARG A 2 -5.43 -6.83 -0.29
CA ARG A 2 -4.01 -7.16 -0.08
C ARG A 2 -3.19 -6.93 -1.35
N ILE A 3 -1.88 -6.75 -1.24
CA ILE A 3 -0.96 -6.50 -2.36
C ILE A 3 -0.98 -7.61 -3.42
N GLU A 4 -1.28 -8.85 -3.01
CA GLU A 4 -1.44 -10.02 -3.89
C GLU A 4 -2.58 -9.84 -4.90
N ASN A 5 -3.48 -8.88 -4.66
CA ASN A 5 -4.57 -8.53 -5.57
C ASN A 5 -4.21 -7.40 -6.54
N SER A 6 -2.93 -7.03 -6.65
CA SER A 6 -2.50 -5.92 -7.50
C SER A 6 -1.34 -6.29 -8.40
N PHE A 7 -1.41 -5.84 -9.65
CA PHE A 7 -0.37 -5.99 -10.65
C PHE A 7 0.29 -4.65 -10.99
N ILE A 8 -0.19 -3.53 -10.42
CA ILE A 8 0.37 -2.18 -10.65
C ILE A 8 1.89 -2.06 -10.44
N PRO A 9 2.54 -2.76 -9.48
CA PRO A 9 3.99 -2.63 -9.32
C PRO A 9 4.81 -3.13 -10.52
N VAL A 10 4.19 -3.90 -11.43
CA VAL A 10 4.88 -4.47 -12.58
C VAL A 10 5.10 -3.40 -13.65
N GLU A 11 6.34 -3.28 -14.12
CA GLU A 11 6.68 -2.35 -15.19
C GLU A 11 5.83 -2.60 -16.46
N GLY A 12 5.09 -1.57 -16.88
CA GLY A 12 4.19 -1.63 -18.03
C GLY A 12 2.76 -2.07 -17.69
N VAL A 13 2.45 -2.28 -16.40
CA VAL A 13 1.09 -2.52 -15.92
C VAL A 13 0.55 -1.26 -15.25
N GLY A 14 -0.45 -0.65 -15.87
CA GLY A 14 -1.25 0.41 -15.25
C GLY A 14 -2.65 -0.07 -14.90
N GLU A 15 -3.48 0.81 -14.33
CA GLU A 15 -4.86 0.52 -13.93
C GLU A 15 -5.70 -0.13 -15.04
N THR A 16 -5.51 0.28 -16.29
CA THR A 16 -6.24 -0.30 -17.42
C THR A 16 -5.88 -1.78 -17.63
N THR A 17 -4.61 -2.14 -17.46
CA THR A 17 -4.13 -3.52 -17.59
C THR A 17 -4.59 -4.36 -16.39
N GLU A 18 -4.45 -3.84 -15.17
CA GLU A 18 -4.96 -4.49 -13.93
C GLU A 18 -6.46 -4.76 -14.02
N ARG A 19 -7.27 -3.76 -14.43
CA ARG A 19 -8.71 -3.93 -14.60
C ARG A 19 -9.05 -5.03 -15.60
N ARG A 20 -8.32 -5.11 -16.72
CA ARG A 20 -8.54 -6.15 -17.75
C ARG A 20 -8.18 -7.55 -17.24
N LEU A 21 -7.13 -7.68 -16.43
CA LEU A 21 -6.82 -8.93 -15.74
C LEU A 21 -7.99 -9.33 -14.83
N GLY A 22 -8.51 -8.38 -14.04
CA GLY A 22 -9.69 -8.58 -13.20
C GLY A 22 -10.94 -9.01 -13.99
N GLU A 23 -11.22 -8.39 -15.14
CA GLU A 23 -12.34 -8.77 -16.03
C GLU A 23 -12.22 -10.19 -16.59
N ARG A 24 -11.01 -10.74 -16.62
CA ARG A 24 -10.72 -12.12 -17.03
C ARG A 24 -10.66 -13.10 -15.86
N GLY A 25 -10.98 -12.64 -14.65
CA GLY A 25 -10.95 -13.45 -13.43
C GLY A 25 -9.57 -13.61 -12.80
N VAL A 26 -8.58 -12.83 -13.23
CA VAL A 26 -7.24 -12.79 -12.63
C VAL A 26 -7.20 -11.64 -11.64
N THR A 27 -7.65 -11.93 -10.42
CA THR A 27 -7.79 -10.93 -9.33
C THR A 27 -6.72 -11.05 -8.27
N ARG A 28 -6.00 -12.17 -8.23
CA ARG A 28 -4.84 -12.43 -7.36
C ARG A 28 -3.69 -13.03 -8.14
N TRP A 29 -2.47 -12.90 -7.62
CA TRP A 29 -1.26 -13.47 -8.23
C TRP A 29 -1.36 -14.97 -8.53
N GLU A 30 -1.99 -15.76 -7.64
CA GLU A 30 -2.18 -17.21 -7.82
C GLU A 30 -3.06 -17.59 -9.02
N GLU A 31 -3.86 -16.66 -9.52
CA GLU A 31 -4.74 -16.85 -10.69
C GLU A 31 -4.04 -16.47 -11.99
N PHE A 32 -2.83 -15.90 -11.94
CA PHE A 32 -2.12 -15.47 -13.11
C PHE A 32 -1.56 -16.67 -13.89
N ASP A 33 -1.97 -16.79 -15.15
CA ASP A 33 -1.42 -17.73 -16.12
C ASP A 33 -0.70 -16.92 -17.22
N PRO A 34 0.57 -17.19 -17.56
CA PRO A 34 1.28 -16.47 -18.62
C PRO A 34 0.60 -16.54 -20.00
N ALA A 35 -0.27 -17.52 -20.24
CA ALA A 35 -1.10 -17.62 -21.44
C ALA A 35 -2.31 -16.67 -21.44
N VAL A 36 -2.60 -15.98 -20.32
CA VAL A 36 -3.65 -14.96 -20.30
C VAL A 36 -3.27 -13.82 -21.24
N ASP A 37 -4.16 -13.51 -22.18
CA ASP A 37 -3.95 -12.40 -23.10
C ASP A 37 -4.02 -11.07 -22.34
N VAL A 38 -2.83 -10.54 -22.03
CA VAL A 38 -2.62 -9.25 -21.39
C VAL A 38 -2.79 -8.16 -22.46
N ALA A 39 -4.03 -7.84 -22.81
CA ALA A 39 -4.30 -6.90 -23.90
C ALA A 39 -3.51 -5.57 -23.75
N GLY A 40 -2.55 -5.34 -24.65
CA GLY A 40 -1.63 -4.19 -24.65
C GLY A 40 -0.20 -4.49 -24.18
N GLY A 41 0.03 -5.62 -23.54
CA GLY A 41 1.33 -6.18 -23.21
C GLY A 41 1.63 -7.38 -24.09
N GLY A 42 2.74 -7.37 -24.82
CA GLY A 42 3.21 -8.57 -25.51
C GLY A 42 3.60 -9.67 -24.50
N SER A 43 4.17 -10.78 -24.99
CA SER A 43 4.76 -11.82 -24.14
C SER A 43 5.65 -11.25 -23.03
N THR A 44 6.37 -10.17 -23.33
CA THR A 44 7.22 -9.44 -22.39
C THR A 44 6.51 -8.92 -21.13
N THR A 45 5.23 -8.52 -21.21
CA THR A 45 4.49 -8.09 -20.00
C THR A 45 4.09 -9.29 -19.15
N ALA A 46 3.71 -10.40 -19.77
CA ALA A 46 3.41 -11.63 -19.03
C ALA A 46 4.66 -12.15 -18.31
N ASP A 47 5.82 -12.17 -18.98
CA ASP A 47 7.11 -12.56 -18.41
C ASP A 47 7.49 -11.67 -17.21
N ARG A 48 7.23 -10.37 -17.29
CA ARG A 48 7.45 -9.42 -16.18
C ARG A 48 6.51 -9.66 -15.01
N ILE A 49 5.24 -9.94 -15.27
CA ILE A 49 4.27 -10.26 -14.21
C ILE A 49 4.71 -11.54 -13.50
N GLU A 50 5.03 -12.60 -14.24
CA GLU A 50 5.50 -13.87 -13.66
C GLU A 50 6.75 -13.68 -12.81
N SER A 51 7.75 -12.96 -13.34
CA SER A 51 9.00 -12.66 -12.63
C SER A 51 8.75 -11.84 -11.35
N PHE A 52 7.87 -10.84 -11.43
CA PHE A 52 7.49 -10.02 -10.28
C PHE A 52 6.78 -10.86 -9.21
N ILE A 53 5.81 -11.70 -9.58
CA ILE A 53 5.09 -12.56 -8.64
C ILE A 53 6.05 -13.48 -7.90
N ALA A 54 6.99 -14.11 -8.62
CA ALA A 54 7.97 -15.01 -8.02
C ALA A 54 8.84 -14.31 -6.96
N GLU A 55 9.32 -13.09 -7.24
CA GLU A 55 10.08 -12.31 -6.24
C GLU A 55 9.18 -11.81 -5.11
N ALA A 56 8.02 -11.22 -5.45
CA ALA A 56 7.11 -10.61 -4.50
C ALA A 56 6.57 -11.61 -3.47
N LEU A 57 6.32 -12.86 -3.85
CA LEU A 57 5.93 -13.91 -2.91
C LEU A 57 7.00 -14.17 -1.84
N ALA A 58 8.26 -14.25 -2.24
CA ALA A 58 9.36 -14.43 -1.27
C ALA A 58 9.50 -13.20 -0.36
N ARG A 59 9.41 -12.00 -0.92
CA ARG A 59 9.45 -10.74 -0.16
C ARG A 59 8.29 -10.60 0.82
N LEU A 60 7.11 -11.08 0.44
CA LEU A 60 5.93 -11.06 1.29
C LEU A 60 6.05 -12.04 2.45
N ASP A 61 6.57 -13.24 2.21
CA ASP A 61 6.86 -14.24 3.25
C ASP A 61 7.90 -13.72 4.26
N ASP A 62 8.91 -12.99 3.78
CA ASP A 62 9.92 -12.32 4.62
C ASP A 62 9.41 -11.07 5.35
N GLY A 63 8.18 -10.60 5.08
CA GLY A 63 7.65 -9.36 5.66
C GLY A 63 8.34 -8.08 5.17
N ASP A 64 8.95 -8.07 3.98
CA ASP A 64 9.76 -6.96 3.46
C ASP A 64 8.88 -5.79 2.95
N SER A 65 8.24 -5.06 3.86
CA SER A 65 7.43 -3.87 3.55
C SER A 65 8.21 -2.80 2.78
N ALA A 66 9.52 -2.69 3.01
CA ALA A 66 10.40 -1.75 2.34
C ALA A 66 10.58 -2.08 0.85
N TYR A 67 10.60 -3.36 0.46
CA TYR A 67 10.53 -3.75 -0.95
C TYR A 67 9.26 -3.23 -1.61
N PHE A 68 8.10 -3.45 -0.97
CA PHE A 68 6.82 -3.02 -1.51
C PHE A 68 6.70 -1.50 -1.60
N ASP A 69 7.23 -0.74 -0.64
CA ASP A 69 7.26 0.73 -0.72
C ASP A 69 8.03 1.21 -1.96
N ARG A 70 9.13 0.53 -2.32
CA ARG A 70 9.96 0.88 -3.48
C ARG A 70 9.29 0.56 -4.81
N VAL A 71 8.59 -0.56 -4.92
CA VAL A 71 8.01 -1.03 -6.20
C VAL A 71 6.61 -0.48 -6.47
N PHE A 72 5.83 -0.15 -5.43
CA PHE A 72 4.53 0.49 -5.62
C PHE A 72 4.67 1.98 -5.94
N PRO A 73 3.92 2.50 -6.94
CA PRO A 73 3.76 3.94 -7.13
C PRO A 73 3.25 4.60 -5.86
N SER A 74 3.69 5.83 -5.59
CA SER A 74 3.37 6.54 -4.34
C SER A 74 1.86 6.63 -4.06
N GLY A 75 1.05 6.83 -5.10
CA GLY A 75 -0.42 6.89 -5.00
C GLY A 75 -1.10 5.55 -4.71
N GLU A 76 -0.38 4.44 -4.85
CA GLU A 76 -0.90 3.07 -4.66
C GLU A 76 -0.37 2.40 -3.39
N ARG A 77 0.52 3.06 -2.65
CA ARG A 77 1.13 2.52 -1.43
C ARG A 77 0.12 2.22 -0.32
N TRP A 78 -1.06 2.82 -0.36
CA TRP A 78 -2.15 2.49 0.57
C TRP A 78 -2.57 1.01 0.50
N ARG A 79 -2.30 0.31 -0.61
CA ARG A 79 -2.59 -1.12 -0.78
C ARG A 79 -1.73 -2.03 0.11
N LEU A 80 -0.59 -1.55 0.59
CA LEU A 80 0.29 -2.29 1.51
C LEU A 80 -0.35 -2.51 2.88
N TYR A 81 -1.31 -1.66 3.27
CA TYR A 81 -1.84 -1.60 4.62
C TYR A 81 -2.29 -2.98 5.16
N GLU A 82 -3.08 -3.73 4.39
CA GLU A 82 -3.65 -4.98 4.89
C GLU A 82 -2.58 -6.05 5.15
N ASN A 83 -1.49 -6.04 4.39
CA ASN A 83 -0.40 -7.00 4.55
C ASN A 83 0.52 -6.66 5.74
N PHE A 84 0.69 -5.37 6.04
CA PHE A 84 1.60 -4.89 7.07
C PHE A 84 0.85 -4.19 8.21
N ARG A 85 -0.39 -4.59 8.47
CA ARG A 85 -1.31 -3.90 9.39
C ARG A 85 -0.75 -3.81 10.80
N GLU A 86 -0.10 -4.87 11.29
CA GLU A 86 0.45 -4.92 12.65
C GLU A 86 1.61 -3.94 12.83
N GLU A 87 2.38 -3.70 11.77
CA GLU A 87 3.53 -2.80 11.75
C GLU A 87 3.16 -1.36 11.35
N THR A 88 1.96 -1.15 10.78
CA THR A 88 1.50 0.15 10.31
C THR A 88 1.11 1.05 11.48
N CYS A 89 1.69 2.26 11.52
CA CYS A 89 1.33 3.30 12.48
C CYS A 89 0.52 4.41 11.80
N PHE A 90 -0.67 4.68 12.32
CA PHE A 90 -1.51 5.81 11.90
C PHE A 90 -1.27 6.99 12.83
N PHE A 91 -1.06 8.17 12.25
CA PHE A 91 -0.97 9.41 13.00
C PHE A 91 -2.19 10.28 12.72
N ASP A 92 -2.74 10.83 13.79
CA ASP A 92 -3.73 11.89 13.77
C ASP A 92 -3.17 13.08 14.54
N ILE A 93 -2.98 14.21 13.86
CA ILE A 93 -2.30 15.39 14.39
C ILE A 93 -3.26 16.56 14.32
N GLU A 94 -3.66 17.03 15.49
CA GLU A 94 -4.45 18.24 15.63
C GLU A 94 -3.54 19.42 15.97
N THR A 95 -3.84 20.56 15.38
CA THR A 95 -3.11 21.81 15.63
C THR A 95 -4.07 22.90 16.08
N THR A 96 -3.51 24.05 16.50
CA THR A 96 -4.31 25.23 16.80
C THR A 96 -5.14 25.74 15.63
N GLY A 97 -4.71 25.52 14.39
CA GLY A 97 -5.39 25.97 13.17
C GLY A 97 -5.54 27.50 13.06
N LEU A 98 -4.63 28.26 13.69
CA LEU A 98 -4.68 29.72 13.78
C LEU A 98 -3.78 30.41 12.74
N ASP A 99 -2.56 29.91 12.50
CA ASP A 99 -1.57 30.50 11.59
C ASP A 99 -0.50 29.47 11.22
N GLU A 100 -0.27 29.25 9.92
CA GLU A 100 0.66 28.23 9.41
C GLU A 100 2.10 28.32 9.94
N ARG A 101 2.52 29.49 10.47
CA ARG A 101 3.87 29.74 11.01
C ARG A 101 3.90 29.76 12.53
N ARG A 102 2.75 29.82 13.19
CA ARG A 102 2.62 29.91 14.66
C ARG A 102 1.76 28.78 15.23
N ASP A 103 1.29 27.88 14.38
CA ASP A 103 0.49 26.76 14.80
C ASP A 103 1.28 25.86 15.74
N ARG A 104 0.59 25.44 16.80
CA ARG A 104 1.12 24.51 17.78
C ARG A 104 0.34 23.21 17.65
N VAL A 105 1.06 22.11 17.71
CA VAL A 105 0.45 20.79 17.84
C VAL A 105 -0.23 20.70 19.20
N THR A 106 -1.52 20.40 19.21
CA THR A 106 -2.34 20.34 20.43
C THR A 106 -2.52 18.92 20.90
N THR A 107 -2.71 18.01 19.94
CA THR A 107 -2.91 16.59 20.17
C THR A 107 -2.17 15.81 19.10
N VAL A 108 -1.48 14.74 19.51
CA VAL A 108 -0.97 13.70 18.62
C VAL A 108 -1.54 12.39 19.09
N SER A 109 -2.38 11.76 18.26
CA SER A 109 -2.78 10.38 18.46
C SER A 109 -2.01 9.49 17.49
N PHE A 110 -1.54 8.35 17.99
CA PHE A 110 -1.00 7.32 17.13
C PHE A 110 -1.64 5.97 17.42
N HIS A 111 -1.95 5.22 16.37
CA HIS A 111 -2.53 3.88 16.45
C HIS A 111 -1.61 2.88 15.75
N GLN A 112 -1.16 1.86 16.48
CA GLN A 112 -0.31 0.80 15.96
C GLN A 112 -0.56 -0.49 16.76
N GLY A 113 -0.53 -1.64 16.10
CA GLY A 113 -0.69 -2.93 16.79
C GLY A 113 -2.01 -3.09 17.56
N GLY A 114 -3.07 -2.36 17.16
CA GLY A 114 -4.37 -2.40 17.83
C GLY A 114 -4.48 -1.48 19.06
N GLU A 115 -3.41 -0.79 19.44
CA GLU A 115 -3.40 0.16 20.56
C GLU A 115 -3.38 1.61 20.05
N THR A 116 -4.05 2.50 20.79
CA THR A 116 -4.03 3.94 20.53
C THR A 116 -3.45 4.68 21.72
N THR A 117 -2.47 5.54 21.46
CA THR A 117 -1.93 6.47 22.44
C THR A 117 -2.18 7.91 21.98
N THR A 118 -2.67 8.75 22.89
CA THR A 118 -2.92 10.16 22.64
C THR A 118 -2.06 11.02 23.57
N LEU A 119 -1.27 11.91 22.98
CA LEU A 119 -0.44 12.90 23.65
C LEU A 119 -1.12 14.26 23.52
N VAL A 120 -1.31 14.97 24.65
CA VAL A 120 -1.96 16.29 24.68
C VAL A 120 -1.00 17.33 25.24
N GLU A 121 -1.02 18.54 24.66
CA GLU A 121 -0.26 19.67 25.17
C GLU A 121 -0.65 19.98 26.63
N PRO A 122 0.33 20.03 27.57
CA PRO A 122 0.05 20.33 28.97
C PRO A 122 -0.62 21.69 29.17
N GLY A 123 -1.66 21.75 30.01
CA GLY A 123 -2.35 22.99 30.37
C GLY A 123 -3.47 23.42 29.41
N ARG A 124 -3.88 22.55 28.48
CA ARG A 124 -5.02 22.77 27.57
C ARG A 124 -6.23 21.86 27.79
N LEU A 125 -6.17 20.97 28.79
CA LEU A 125 -7.31 20.15 29.20
C LEU A 125 -8.01 20.80 30.39
N ASP A 126 -9.10 21.50 30.13
CA ASP A 126 -10.19 21.61 31.10
C ASP A 126 -11.02 20.33 30.96
N VAL A 127 -10.81 19.35 31.85
CA VAL A 127 -11.68 18.16 31.99
C VAL A 127 -12.46 18.22 33.30
#